data_AF-A0A1I5PGH9-F1
#
_entry.id   AF-A0A1I5PGH9-F1
#
_cell.length_a   1.000
_cell.length_b   1.000
_cell.length_c   1.000
_cell.angle_alpha   90.00
_cell.angle_beta   90.00
_cell.angle_gamma   90.00
#
_symmetry.space_group_name_H-M   'P 1'
#
loop_
_entity.id
_entity.type
_entity.pdbx_description
1 polymer ?
#
loop_
_entity_poly.entity_id
_entity_poly.type
_entity_poly.pdbx_seq_one_letter_code
_entity_poly.pdbx_strand_id
1 'polypeptide(L)'
;MVRITRDQSRQLDSIRALSALIVLFGHTNQTLLFPTLQKGATVVGYFTQLSVMVFFVLSGFLIGKSVYNNSAKNGAFDIVQYGRDRALRLYPPLIAALALMVLIAAVAPLFFPSGTHSLLSIPGVTFVRSEYTVVAKELFGALTFLNGFKTNTPTVNGPLWSLSYEAWYYVLAGGLAIWPTRKWLAVALLVLTVFITRKASLFYILAPV
;
A
#
# COMPACT_ATOMS: atom_id res chain seq x y z
N MET A 1 5.14 -26.67 10.85
CA MET A 1 4.79 -25.32 11.36
C MET A 1 3.30 -25.31 11.74
N VAL A 2 2.94 -24.75 12.90
CA VAL A 2 1.58 -24.85 13.51
C VAL A 2 0.54 -24.07 12.69
N ARG A 3 -0.62 -24.68 12.45
CA ARG A 3 -1.77 -24.05 11.76
C ARG A 3 -2.37 -22.99 12.69
N ILE A 4 -2.43 -21.73 12.25
CA ILE A 4 -3.06 -20.64 13.03
C ILE A 4 -4.51 -21.01 13.35
N THR A 5 -4.87 -20.95 14.63
CA THR A 5 -6.24 -21.17 15.09
C THR A 5 -7.16 -20.03 14.64
N ARG A 6 -8.49 -20.25 14.66
CA ARG A 6 -9.43 -19.17 14.31
C ARG A 6 -9.24 -17.94 15.20
N ASP A 7 -8.96 -18.15 16.48
CA ASP A 7 -8.78 -17.06 17.44
C ASP A 7 -7.49 -16.28 17.22
N GLN A 8 -6.39 -16.97 16.90
CA GLN A 8 -5.16 -16.28 16.49
C GLN A 8 -5.35 -15.47 15.20
N SER A 9 -6.12 -15.99 14.23
CA SER A 9 -6.45 -15.21 13.02
C SER A 9 -7.22 -13.94 13.38
N ARG A 10 -8.24 -14.06 14.23
CA ARG A 10 -9.04 -12.92 14.70
C ARG A 10 -8.18 -11.88 15.43
N GLN A 11 -7.26 -12.31 16.28
CA GLN A 11 -6.34 -11.41 16.97
C GLN A 11 -5.46 -10.63 15.98
N LEU A 12 -4.91 -11.31 14.97
CA LEU A 12 -4.12 -10.64 13.92
C LEU A 12 -4.95 -9.63 13.14
N ASP A 13 -6.22 -9.94 12.85
CA ASP A 13 -7.13 -9.05 12.14
C ASP A 13 -7.53 -7.85 13.02
N SER A 14 -7.73 -8.04 14.33
CA SER A 14 -7.96 -6.94 15.29
C SER A 14 -6.77 -6.00 15.38
N ILE A 15 -5.54 -6.52 15.40
CA ILE A 15 -4.33 -5.69 15.42
C ILE A 15 -4.23 -4.87 14.12
N ARG A 16 -4.50 -5.48 12.96
CA ARG A 16 -4.55 -4.75 11.68
C ARG A 16 -5.62 -3.67 11.69
N ALA A 17 -6.82 -3.97 12.19
CA ALA A 17 -7.90 -2.99 12.28
C ALA A 17 -7.50 -1.80 13.16
N LEU A 18 -6.89 -2.06 14.32
CA LEU A 18 -6.39 -1.00 15.20
C LEU A 18 -5.30 -0.16 14.51
N SER A 19 -4.32 -0.81 13.88
CA SER A 19 -3.27 -0.11 13.11
C SER A 19 -3.88 0.75 11.99
N ALA A 20 -4.95 0.30 11.33
CA ALA A 20 -5.59 1.05 10.25
C ALA A 20 -6.27 2.31 10.77
N LEU A 21 -6.92 2.22 11.93
CA LEU A 21 -7.53 3.37 12.59
C LEU A 21 -6.47 4.40 12.99
N ILE A 22 -5.35 3.97 13.58
CA ILE A 22 -4.26 4.89 13.96
C ILE A 22 -3.68 5.58 12.72
N VAL A 23 -3.49 4.85 11.62
CA VAL A 23 -3.04 5.44 10.33
C VAL A 23 -4.06 6.42 9.76
N LEU A 24 -5.35 6.12 9.86
CA LEU A 24 -6.41 7.03 9.45
C LEU A 24 -6.36 8.35 10.24
N PHE A 25 -6.23 8.28 11.57
CA PHE A 25 -6.05 9.47 12.41
C PHE A 25 -4.77 10.22 12.08
N GLY A 26 -3.69 9.49 11.78
CA GLY A 26 -2.43 10.04 11.30
C GLY A 26 -2.59 10.88 10.05
N HIS A 27 -3.26 10.34 9.03
CA HIS A 27 -3.56 11.07 7.80
C HIS A 27 -4.48 12.26 8.04
N THR A 28 -5.54 12.11 8.84
CA THR A 28 -6.42 13.23 9.22
C THR A 28 -5.62 14.37 9.87
N ASN A 29 -4.71 14.02 10.79
CA ASN A 29 -3.84 15.00 11.42
C ASN A 29 -2.89 15.65 10.39
N GLN A 30 -2.26 14.86 9.53
CA GLN A 30 -1.33 15.35 8.51
C GLN A 30 -2.01 16.27 7.49
N THR A 31 -3.24 15.96 7.06
CA THR A 31 -3.91 16.68 5.98
C THR A 31 -4.73 17.87 6.46
N LEU A 32 -5.36 17.80 7.64
CA LEU A 32 -6.29 18.81 8.12
C LEU A 32 -5.76 19.60 9.32
N LEU A 33 -5.26 18.90 10.35
CA LEU A 33 -4.95 19.53 11.64
C LEU A 33 -3.57 20.16 11.67
N PHE A 34 -2.54 19.52 11.12
CA PHE A 34 -1.17 20.03 11.19
C PHE A 34 -0.97 21.33 10.41
N PRO A 35 -1.48 21.49 9.16
CA PRO A 35 -1.36 22.74 8.44
C PRO A 35 -1.98 23.94 9.18
N THR A 36 -3.04 23.70 9.97
CA THR A 36 -3.82 24.74 10.64
C THR A 36 -3.39 25.00 12.09
N LEU A 37 -3.18 23.93 12.87
CA LEU A 37 -2.88 24.01 14.30
C LEU A 37 -1.38 23.96 14.62
N GLN A 38 -0.54 23.45 13.70
CA GLN A 38 0.91 23.28 13.85
C GLN A 38 1.36 22.59 15.17
N LYS A 39 0.48 21.79 15.80
CA LYS A 39 0.74 21.11 17.07
C LYS A 39 0.55 19.60 16.95
N GLY A 40 1.27 18.83 17.77
CA GLY A 40 1.07 17.38 17.94
C GLY A 40 1.57 16.49 16.79
N ALA A 41 2.10 17.06 15.69
CA ALA A 41 2.51 16.29 14.53
C ALA A 41 3.61 15.27 14.81
N THR A 42 4.55 15.58 15.69
CA THR A 42 5.64 14.66 16.03
C THR A 42 5.10 13.38 16.68
N VAL A 43 4.28 13.51 17.73
CA VAL A 43 3.73 12.36 18.47
C VAL A 43 2.80 11.55 17.57
N VAL A 44 1.85 12.21 16.90
CA VAL A 44 0.92 11.53 15.99
C VAL A 44 1.67 10.86 14.83
N GLY A 45 2.69 11.51 14.28
CA GLY A 45 3.56 10.98 13.24
C GLY A 45 4.26 9.69 13.68
N TYR A 46 4.85 9.66 14.89
CA TYR A 46 5.48 8.46 15.42
C TYR A 46 4.51 7.27 15.55
N PHE A 47 3.31 7.48 16.10
CA PHE A 47 2.31 6.41 16.22
C PHE A 47 1.77 5.94 14.87
N THR A 48 1.63 6.87 13.93
CA THR A 48 1.24 6.58 12.54
C THR A 48 2.28 5.68 11.89
N GLN A 49 3.55 6.05 11.99
CA GLN A 49 4.67 5.29 11.44
C GLN A 49 4.79 3.90 12.10
N LEU A 50 4.70 3.81 13.42
CA LEU A 50 4.69 2.54 14.15
C LEU A 50 3.57 1.62 13.64
N SER A 51 2.38 2.17 13.40
CA SER A 51 1.23 1.40 12.92
C SER A 51 1.42 0.87 11.50
N VAL A 52 2.05 1.64 10.62
CA VAL A 52 2.45 1.18 9.28
C VAL A 52 3.49 0.05 9.37
N MET A 53 4.47 0.15 10.28
CA MET A 53 5.44 -0.91 10.51
C MET A 53 4.79 -2.20 11.00
N VAL A 54 3.85 -2.11 11.96
CA VAL A 54 3.08 -3.27 12.43
C VAL A 54 2.34 -3.92 11.26
N PHE A 55 1.71 -3.13 10.38
CA PHE A 55 1.07 -3.64 9.18
C PHE A 55 2.01 -4.43 8.27
N PHE A 56 3.20 -3.90 8.00
CA PHE A 56 4.19 -4.57 7.15
C PHE A 56 4.73 -5.84 7.78
N VAL A 57 5.05 -5.83 9.08
CA VAL A 57 5.53 -7.03 9.80
C VAL A 57 4.46 -8.13 9.77
N LEU A 58 3.21 -7.79 10.09
CA LEU A 58 2.10 -8.73 10.07
C LEU A 58 1.79 -9.25 8.66
N SER A 59 1.97 -8.41 7.64
CA SER A 59 1.79 -8.81 6.24
C SER A 59 2.90 -9.76 5.79
N GLY A 60 4.17 -9.47 6.13
CA GLY A 60 5.32 -10.34 5.88
C GLY A 60 5.15 -11.73 6.51
N PHE A 61 4.70 -11.78 7.77
CA PHE A 61 4.38 -13.04 8.44
C PHE A 61 3.29 -13.86 7.69
N LEU A 62 2.20 -13.21 7.27
CA LEU A 62 1.15 -13.88 6.50
C LEU A 62 1.58 -14.28 5.08
N ILE A 63 2.49 -13.53 4.46
CA ILE A 63 3.10 -13.88 3.18
C ILE A 63 3.86 -15.18 3.30
N GLY A 64 4.77 -15.29 4.28
CA GLY A 64 5.54 -16.50 4.53
C GLY A 64 4.62 -17.71 4.78
N LYS A 65 3.57 -17.52 5.58
CA LYS A 65 2.57 -18.57 5.81
C LYS A 65 1.81 -18.95 4.55
N SER A 66 1.49 -18.00 3.68
CA SER A 66 0.85 -18.31 2.40
C SER A 66 1.72 -19.18 1.52
N VAL A 67 3.01 -18.86 1.43
CA VAL A 67 3.97 -19.63 0.63
C VAL A 67 4.02 -21.06 1.15
N TYR A 68 4.19 -21.23 2.46
CA TYR A 68 4.20 -22.54 3.10
C TYR A 68 2.90 -23.32 2.87
N ASN A 69 1.74 -22.70 3.09
CA ASN A 69 0.45 -23.36 2.91
C ASN A 69 0.18 -23.78 1.46
N ASN A 70 0.63 -22.99 0.49
CA ASN A 70 0.54 -23.33 -0.92
C ASN A 70 1.40 -24.57 -1.23
N SER A 71 2.67 -24.57 -0.81
CA SER A 71 3.57 -25.71 -0.99
C SER A 71 3.07 -26.98 -0.29
N ALA A 72 2.58 -26.85 0.95
CA ALA A 72 2.08 -27.98 1.72
C ALA A 72 0.80 -28.59 1.13
N LYS A 73 -0.05 -27.77 0.48
CA LYS A 73 -1.30 -28.22 -0.14
C LYS A 73 -1.05 -28.96 -1.46
N ASN A 74 -0.09 -28.50 -2.25
CA ASN A 74 0.14 -29.01 -3.61
C ASN A 74 1.36 -29.94 -3.72
N GLY A 75 2.07 -30.20 -2.61
CA GLY A 75 3.33 -30.96 -2.58
C GLY A 75 4.55 -30.16 -3.08
N ALA A 76 4.33 -29.20 -3.97
CA ALA A 76 5.32 -28.23 -4.44
C ALA A 76 4.71 -26.82 -4.50
N PHE A 77 5.56 -25.79 -4.57
CA PHE A 77 5.09 -24.41 -4.68
C PHE A 77 4.45 -24.15 -6.06
N ASP A 78 3.17 -23.81 -6.07
CA ASP A 78 2.41 -23.40 -7.25
C ASP A 78 2.32 -21.87 -7.31
N ILE A 79 3.17 -21.29 -8.16
CA ILE A 79 3.25 -19.85 -8.40
C ILE A 79 1.98 -19.28 -9.06
N VAL A 80 1.26 -20.05 -9.86
CA VAL A 80 0.07 -19.59 -10.57
C VAL A 80 -1.07 -19.45 -9.58
N GLN A 81 -1.30 -20.47 -8.76
CA GLN A 81 -2.28 -20.39 -7.68
C GLN A 81 -1.92 -19.28 -6.68
N TYR A 82 -0.65 -19.19 -6.28
CA TYR A 82 -0.18 -18.12 -5.40
C TYR A 82 -0.48 -16.74 -6.00
N GLY A 83 -0.07 -16.48 -7.24
CA GLY A 83 -0.30 -15.20 -7.92
C GLY A 83 -1.79 -14.86 -8.04
N ARG A 84 -2.64 -15.83 -8.39
CA ARG A 84 -4.09 -15.63 -8.47
C ARG A 84 -4.69 -15.26 -7.12
N ASP A 85 -4.35 -15.98 -6.06
CA ASP A 85 -4.89 -15.72 -4.72
C ASP A 85 -4.47 -14.33 -4.20
N ARG A 86 -3.27 -13.87 -4.55
CA ARG A 86 -2.78 -12.52 -4.21
C ARG A 86 -3.44 -11.44 -5.06
N ALA A 87 -3.64 -11.68 -6.35
CA ALA A 87 -4.38 -10.78 -7.23
C ALA A 87 -5.83 -10.59 -6.77
N LEU A 88 -6.53 -11.68 -6.43
CA LEU A 88 -7.90 -11.64 -5.90
C LEU A 88 -8.00 -10.92 -4.55
N ARG A 89 -6.90 -10.83 -3.80
CA ARG A 89 -6.84 -10.04 -2.56
C ARG A 89 -6.61 -8.55 -2.83
N LEU A 90 -5.76 -8.19 -3.78
CA LEU A 90 -5.35 -6.80 -4.03
C LEU A 90 -6.31 -6.04 -4.98
N TYR A 91 -6.73 -6.67 -6.08
CA TYR A 91 -7.48 -5.97 -7.13
C TYR A 91 -8.87 -5.52 -6.72
N PRO A 92 -9.71 -6.31 -6.03
CA PRO A 92 -11.05 -5.86 -5.65
C PRO A 92 -11.06 -4.56 -4.83
N PRO A 93 -10.30 -4.42 -3.72
CA PRO A 93 -10.25 -3.16 -2.98
C PRO A 93 -9.56 -2.04 -3.79
N LEU A 94 -8.55 -2.36 -4.61
CA LEU A 94 -7.89 -1.37 -5.48
C LEU A 94 -8.87 -0.77 -6.49
N ILE A 95 -9.62 -1.60 -7.21
CA ILE A 95 -10.57 -1.15 -8.23
C ILE A 95 -11.65 -0.29 -7.58
N ALA A 96 -12.18 -0.70 -6.43
CA ALA A 96 -13.15 0.10 -5.69
C ALA A 96 -12.58 1.47 -5.27
N ALA A 97 -11.34 1.50 -4.75
CA ALA A 97 -10.68 2.74 -4.36
C ALA A 97 -10.40 3.66 -5.56
N LEU A 98 -9.95 3.12 -6.70
CA LEU A 98 -9.70 3.91 -7.90
C LEU A 98 -10.99 4.43 -8.53
N ALA A 99 -12.05 3.62 -8.57
CA ALA A 99 -13.36 4.05 -9.06
C ALA A 99 -13.92 5.20 -8.20
N LEU A 100 -13.86 5.05 -6.87
CA LEU A 100 -14.28 6.10 -5.95
C LEU A 100 -13.43 7.37 -6.11
N MET A 101 -12.12 7.22 -6.26
CA MET A 101 -11.19 8.34 -6.49
C MET A 101 -11.55 9.12 -7.76
N VAL A 102 -11.79 8.42 -8.87
CA VAL A 102 -12.18 9.03 -10.16
C VAL A 102 -13.55 9.70 -10.04
N LEU A 103 -14.51 9.05 -9.38
CA LEU A 103 -15.84 9.60 -9.17
C LEU A 103 -15.80 10.90 -8.36
N ILE A 104 -15.09 10.92 -7.23
CA ILE A 104 -14.96 12.12 -6.39
C ILE A 104 -14.26 13.23 -7.18
N ALA A 105 -13.24 12.90 -7.99
CA ALA A 105 -12.57 13.89 -8.81
C ALA A 105 -13.48 14.50 -9.86
N ALA A 106 -14.32 13.69 -10.51
CA ALA A 106 -15.26 14.15 -11.52
C ALA A 106 -16.33 15.11 -10.94
N VAL A 107 -16.80 14.85 -9.72
CA VAL A 107 -17.82 15.70 -9.07
C VAL A 107 -17.22 16.87 -8.28
N ALA A 108 -15.91 16.89 -8.04
CA ALA A 108 -15.25 17.90 -7.22
C ALA A 108 -15.60 19.36 -7.61
N PRO A 109 -15.61 19.76 -8.91
CA PRO A 109 -15.96 21.13 -9.28
C PRO A 109 -17.39 21.56 -8.91
N LEU A 110 -18.31 20.61 -8.76
CA LEU A 110 -19.70 20.88 -8.37
C LEU A 110 -19.85 21.19 -6.87
N PHE A 111 -18.94 20.65 -6.05
CA PHE A 111 -18.99 20.79 -4.59
C PHE A 111 -17.95 21.78 -4.06
N PHE A 112 -16.87 22.03 -4.81
CA PHE A 112 -15.81 22.92 -4.38
C PHE A 112 -16.23 24.38 -4.59
N PRO A 113 -16.07 25.26 -3.58
CA PRO A 113 -16.38 26.68 -3.72
C PRO A 113 -15.62 27.40 -4.84
N SER A 114 -14.51 26.82 -5.30
CA SER A 114 -13.71 27.33 -6.41
C SER A 114 -14.36 27.08 -7.79
N GLY A 115 -15.39 26.23 -7.88
CA GLY A 115 -15.98 25.79 -9.16
C GLY A 115 -15.03 24.99 -10.05
N THR A 116 -13.87 24.57 -9.53
CA THR A 116 -12.81 23.85 -10.26
C THR A 116 -12.31 22.67 -9.43
N HIS A 117 -11.30 21.95 -9.92
CA HIS A 117 -10.64 20.87 -9.17
C HIS A 117 -9.71 21.38 -8.06
N SER A 118 -9.48 22.70 -7.96
CA SER A 118 -8.57 23.29 -6.98
C SER A 118 -9.28 23.55 -5.65
N LEU A 119 -8.60 23.25 -4.55
CA LEU A 119 -9.01 23.63 -3.20
C LEU A 119 -8.66 25.09 -2.93
N LEU A 120 -9.42 25.75 -2.07
CA LEU A 120 -9.10 27.12 -1.63
C LEU A 120 -7.81 27.12 -0.82
N SER A 121 -6.91 28.06 -1.15
CA SER A 121 -5.68 28.28 -0.40
C SER A 121 -5.90 29.28 0.72
N ILE A 122 -5.30 29.03 1.89
CA ILE A 122 -5.26 29.98 3.01
C ILE A 122 -3.86 30.61 3.04
N PRO A 123 -3.73 31.95 3.04
CA PRO A 123 -2.42 32.59 3.13
C PRO A 123 -1.64 32.13 4.37
N GLY A 124 -0.39 31.72 4.18
CA GLY A 124 0.47 31.24 5.26
C GLY A 124 0.27 29.78 5.68
N VAL A 125 -0.65 29.04 5.04
CA VAL A 125 -0.89 27.62 5.32
C VAL A 125 -0.61 26.76 4.09
N THR A 126 0.28 25.78 4.24
CA THR A 126 0.60 24.81 3.18
C THR A 126 -0.12 23.49 3.45
N PHE A 127 -1.19 23.24 2.71
CA PHE A 127 -1.88 21.95 2.76
C PHE A 127 -1.11 20.87 2.00
N VAL A 128 -1.26 19.62 2.44
CA VAL A 128 -0.69 18.45 1.76
C VAL A 128 -1.24 18.28 0.34
N ARG A 129 -2.42 18.84 0.07
CA ARG A 129 -3.11 18.78 -1.21
C ARG A 129 -3.75 20.11 -1.53
N SER A 130 -3.54 20.58 -2.75
CA SER A 130 -4.09 21.83 -3.30
C SER A 130 -5.16 21.58 -4.36
N GLU A 131 -5.25 20.37 -4.90
CA GLU A 131 -6.16 20.03 -5.98
C GLU A 131 -6.58 18.57 -5.93
N TYR A 132 -7.70 18.28 -6.60
CA TYR A 132 -8.30 16.96 -6.70
C TYR A 132 -8.41 16.56 -8.18
N THR A 133 -7.25 16.27 -8.79
CA THR A 133 -7.12 15.91 -10.20
C THR A 133 -6.65 14.47 -10.35
N VAL A 134 -7.11 13.79 -11.39
CA VAL A 134 -6.70 12.42 -11.68
C VAL A 134 -5.85 12.40 -12.95
N VAL A 135 -4.63 11.88 -12.82
CA VAL A 135 -3.70 11.76 -13.94
C VAL A 135 -3.68 10.32 -14.45
N ALA A 136 -3.91 10.12 -15.75
CA ALA A 136 -3.97 8.79 -16.36
C ALA A 136 -2.69 7.96 -16.13
N LYS A 137 -1.51 8.59 -16.14
CA LYS A 137 -0.23 7.94 -15.84
C LYS A 137 -0.17 7.41 -14.40
N GLU A 138 -0.76 8.12 -13.44
CA GLU A 138 -0.79 7.72 -12.04
C GLU A 138 -1.82 6.63 -11.78
N LEU A 139 -2.98 6.68 -12.46
CA LEU A 139 -3.95 5.58 -12.49
C LEU A 139 -3.32 4.30 -13.02
N PHE A 140 -2.64 4.37 -14.17
CA PHE A 140 -1.93 3.23 -14.73
C PHE A 140 -0.85 2.71 -13.78
N GLY A 141 -0.11 3.62 -13.15
CA GLY A 141 0.86 3.28 -12.11
C GLY A 141 0.24 2.55 -10.93
N ALA A 142 -0.93 2.97 -10.45
CA ALA A 142 -1.65 2.31 -9.37
C ALA A 142 -2.18 0.92 -9.79
N LEU A 143 -2.75 0.80 -10.99
CA LEU A 143 -3.25 -0.48 -11.54
C LEU A 143 -2.14 -1.52 -11.74
N THR A 144 -0.93 -1.07 -12.06
CA THR A 144 0.23 -1.93 -12.30
C THR A 144 1.16 -2.07 -11.09
N PHE A 145 0.79 -1.49 -9.94
CA PHE A 145 1.60 -1.43 -8.72
C PHE A 145 3.00 -0.80 -8.94
N LEU A 146 3.10 0.17 -9.84
CA LEU A 146 4.31 0.93 -10.16
C LEU A 146 4.35 2.31 -9.50
N ASN A 147 3.26 2.76 -8.89
CA ASN A 147 3.23 4.01 -8.14
C ASN A 147 4.12 3.93 -6.89
N GLY A 148 4.84 5.02 -6.62
CA GLY A 148 5.90 5.06 -5.61
C GLY A 148 7.26 4.53 -6.09
N PHE A 149 7.31 3.88 -7.27
CA PHE A 149 8.55 3.35 -7.86
C PHE A 149 8.93 4.02 -9.18
N LYS A 150 8.00 4.02 -10.15
CA LYS A 150 8.20 4.53 -11.51
C LYS A 150 7.26 5.66 -11.87
N THR A 151 6.10 5.71 -11.23
CA THR A 151 5.15 6.81 -11.32
C THR A 151 4.95 7.42 -9.94
N ASN A 152 4.46 8.64 -9.93
CA ASN A 152 3.97 9.24 -8.69
C ASN A 152 2.76 8.46 -8.19
N THR A 153 2.57 8.49 -6.88
CA THR A 153 1.32 8.02 -6.28
C THR A 153 0.24 9.05 -6.54
N PRO A 154 -0.97 8.63 -6.97
CA PRO A 154 -2.09 9.55 -7.14
C PRO A 154 -2.20 10.49 -5.95
N THR A 155 -2.08 11.79 -6.20
CA THR A 155 -2.10 12.81 -5.12
C THR A 155 -3.39 12.72 -4.32
N VAL A 156 -4.48 12.40 -5.01
CA VAL A 156 -5.82 12.15 -4.50
C VAL A 156 -5.91 10.94 -3.55
N ASN A 157 -5.00 9.98 -3.67
CA ASN A 157 -4.95 8.82 -2.78
C ASN A 157 -3.50 8.47 -2.44
N GLY A 158 -2.86 9.42 -1.75
CA GLY A 158 -1.49 9.28 -1.25
C GLY A 158 -1.18 7.94 -0.56
N PRO A 159 -2.06 7.35 0.27
CA PRO A 159 -1.81 6.05 0.92
C PRO A 159 -1.64 4.84 -0.02
N LEU A 160 -2.00 4.94 -1.31
CA LEU A 160 -1.85 3.86 -2.31
C LEU A 160 -0.40 3.40 -2.51
N TRP A 161 0.59 4.16 -2.07
CA TRP A 161 1.99 3.74 -2.15
C TRP A 161 2.21 2.40 -1.42
N SER A 162 1.58 2.21 -0.26
CA SER A 162 1.82 1.02 0.59
C SER A 162 1.32 -0.28 -0.07
N LEU A 163 0.23 -0.20 -0.84
CA LEU A 163 -0.33 -1.34 -1.56
C LEU A 163 0.62 -1.86 -2.64
N SER A 164 1.30 -0.96 -3.35
CA SER A 164 2.27 -1.31 -4.38
C SER A 164 3.49 -2.00 -3.79
N TYR A 165 3.87 -1.63 -2.57
CA TYR A 165 4.94 -2.31 -1.85
C TYR A 165 4.52 -3.73 -1.47
N GLU A 166 3.29 -3.91 -0.97
CA GLU A 166 2.73 -5.25 -0.69
C GLU A 166 2.74 -6.14 -1.94
N ALA A 167 2.37 -5.60 -3.10
CA ALA A 167 2.40 -6.33 -4.37
C ALA A 167 3.82 -6.81 -4.73
N TRP A 168 4.84 -5.95 -4.62
CA TRP A 168 6.23 -6.34 -4.89
C TRP A 168 6.81 -7.27 -3.83
N TYR A 169 6.36 -7.20 -2.57
CA TYR A 169 6.71 -8.21 -1.57
C TYR A 169 6.12 -9.59 -1.90
N TYR A 170 4.94 -9.66 -2.53
CA TYR A 170 4.41 -10.94 -3.04
C TYR A 170 5.26 -11.49 -4.19
N VAL A 171 5.69 -10.63 -5.13
CA VAL A 171 6.58 -11.04 -6.23
C VAL A 171 7.92 -11.55 -5.69
N LEU A 172 8.51 -10.83 -4.73
CA LEU A 172 9.74 -11.24 -4.05
C LEU A 172 9.59 -12.61 -3.39
N ALA A 173 8.53 -12.79 -2.58
CA ALA A 173 8.28 -14.04 -1.87
C ALA A 173 8.03 -15.22 -2.83
N GLY A 174 7.26 -15.00 -3.90
CA GLY A 174 7.03 -16.01 -4.94
C GLY A 174 8.31 -16.38 -5.70
N GLY A 175 9.15 -15.40 -6.00
CA GLY A 175 10.46 -15.61 -6.62
C GLY A 175 11.39 -16.45 -5.74
N LEU A 176 11.47 -16.15 -4.44
CA LEU A 176 12.25 -16.95 -3.49
C LEU A 176 11.68 -18.37 -3.34
N ALA A 177 10.36 -18.51 -3.28
CA ALA A 177 9.71 -19.81 -3.10
C ALA A 177 9.89 -20.77 -4.27
N ILE A 178 9.95 -20.24 -5.50
CA ILE A 178 10.12 -21.06 -6.72
C ILE A 178 11.60 -21.32 -7.07
N TRP A 179 12.54 -20.73 -6.34
CA TRP A 179 13.97 -20.90 -6.58
C TRP A 179 14.42 -22.36 -6.70
N PRO A 180 13.98 -23.30 -5.84
CA PRO A 180 14.43 -24.70 -5.91
C PRO A 180 13.97 -25.43 -7.19
N THR A 181 12.84 -25.02 -7.79
CA THR A 181 12.20 -25.73 -8.90
C THR A 181 12.37 -25.04 -10.25
N ARG A 182 12.41 -23.70 -10.29
CA ARG A 182 12.50 -22.90 -11.52
C ARG A 182 13.47 -21.72 -11.36
N LYS A 183 14.77 -22.03 -11.28
CA LYS A 183 15.86 -21.06 -11.03
C LYS A 183 15.83 -19.83 -11.94
N TRP A 184 15.69 -20.00 -13.26
CA TRP A 184 15.70 -18.87 -14.21
C TRP A 184 14.52 -17.91 -14.01
N LEU A 185 13.33 -18.45 -13.77
CA LEU A 185 12.16 -17.64 -13.48
C LEU A 185 12.30 -16.93 -12.12
N ALA A 186 12.82 -17.62 -11.11
CA ALA A 186 13.12 -17.01 -9.82
C ALA A 186 14.09 -15.83 -9.96
N VAL A 187 15.22 -16.03 -10.65
CA VAL A 187 16.19 -14.96 -10.92
C VAL A 187 15.55 -13.80 -11.68
N ALA A 188 14.77 -14.07 -12.72
CA ALA A 188 14.08 -13.02 -13.47
C ALA A 188 13.15 -12.17 -12.58
N LEU A 189 12.37 -12.81 -11.71
CA LEU A 189 11.47 -12.11 -10.77
C LEU A 189 12.22 -11.29 -9.72
N LEU A 190 13.32 -11.82 -9.19
CA LEU A 190 14.15 -11.11 -8.21
C LEU A 190 14.86 -9.90 -8.85
N VAL A 191 15.45 -10.08 -10.03
CA VAL A 191 16.07 -9.00 -10.80
C VAL A 191 15.04 -7.93 -11.17
N LEU A 192 13.85 -8.33 -11.61
CA LEU A 192 12.75 -7.41 -11.91
C LEU A 192 12.34 -6.63 -10.66
N THR A 193 12.19 -7.30 -9.52
CA THR A 193 11.85 -6.64 -8.25
C THR A 193 12.88 -5.58 -7.92
N VAL A 194 14.18 -5.93 -7.93
CA VAL A 194 15.25 -4.97 -7.67
C VAL A 194 15.24 -3.82 -8.69
N PHE A 195 15.07 -4.10 -9.97
CA PHE A 195 15.03 -3.07 -11.02
C PHE A 195 13.89 -2.07 -10.79
N ILE A 196 12.72 -2.55 -10.37
CA ILE A 196 11.58 -1.70 -10.09
C ILE A 196 11.82 -0.89 -8.81
N THR A 197 12.27 -1.53 -7.73
CA THR A 197 12.30 -0.94 -6.39
C THR A 197 13.60 -0.21 -6.04
N ARG A 198 14.67 -0.31 -6.85
CA ARG A 198 16.01 0.25 -6.55
C ARG A 198 16.06 1.72 -6.11
N LYS A 199 15.10 2.56 -6.54
CA LYS A 199 15.07 3.99 -6.19
C LYS A 199 14.22 4.30 -4.94
N ALA A 200 13.45 3.33 -4.47
CA ALA A 200 12.53 3.48 -3.35
C ALA A 200 13.21 3.05 -2.05
N SER A 201 13.81 4.00 -1.34
CA SER A 201 14.48 3.74 -0.04
C SER A 201 13.56 3.06 0.96
N LEU A 202 12.28 3.48 1.01
CA LEU A 202 11.24 2.90 1.86
C LEU A 202 11.02 1.40 1.64
N PHE A 203 11.41 0.87 0.46
CA PHE A 203 11.22 -0.55 0.15
C PHE A 203 12.21 -1.43 0.95
N TYR A 204 13.39 -0.87 1.20
CA TYR A 204 14.48 -1.52 1.92
C TYR A 204 14.51 -1.13 3.40
N ILE A 205 14.03 0.08 3.72
CA ILE A 205 14.02 0.61 5.08
C ILE A 205 12.57 0.91 5.45
N LEU A 206 11.99 0.10 6.35
CA LEU A 206 10.63 0.27 6.87
C LEU A 206 10.41 1.61 7.60
N ALA A 207 11.49 2.35 7.87
CA ALA A 207 11.51 3.68 8.47
C ALA A 207 12.37 4.62 7.61
N PRO A 208 11.83 5.67 6.98
CA PRO A 208 12.67 6.83 6.73
C PRO A 208 13.04 7.41 8.11
N VAL A 209 14.32 7.53 8.40
CA VAL A 209 14.81 8.44 9.45
C VAL A 209 14.72 9.85 8.89
#